data_AF-A0A943R2J0-F1
#
_entry.id   AF-A0A943R2J0-F1
#
_cell.length_a   1.000
_cell.length_b   1.000
_cell.length_c   1.000
_cell.angle_alpha   90.00
_cell.angle_beta   90.00
_cell.angle_gamma   90.00
#
_symmetry.space_group_name_H-M   'P 1'
#
loop_
_entity.id
_entity.type
_entity.pdbx_description
1 polymer ?
#
loop_
_entity_poly.entity_id
_entity_poly.type
_entity_poly.pdbx_seq_one_letter_code
_entity_poly.pdbx_strand_id
1 'polypeptide(L)'
;MSTAFIPVDRTAPPAASIKGVAADILRDVVARIDNDDDKERVLSGAYGPEPSIDDAVWDALDYVRVKGWKLDKSYKPRIIELAATLDYGEDALEYVDFSIFDD
;
A
#
# COMPACT_ATOMS: atom_id res chain seq x y z
N MET A 1 -8.38 32.82 13.06
CA MET A 1 -8.35 31.96 11.88
C MET A 1 -8.60 30.54 12.36
N SER A 2 -9.81 30.00 12.15
CA SER A 2 -10.03 28.57 12.40
C SER A 2 -9.33 27.82 11.27
N THR A 3 -8.25 27.12 11.58
CA THR A 3 -7.79 26.02 10.72
C THR A 3 -8.94 25.03 10.67
N ALA A 4 -9.67 25.04 9.55
CA ALA A 4 -10.70 24.04 9.33
C ALA A 4 -10.02 22.67 9.45
N PHE A 5 -10.48 21.86 10.39
CA PHE A 5 -10.06 20.47 10.48
C PHE A 5 -10.64 19.80 9.24
N ILE A 6 -9.80 19.61 8.22
CA ILE A 6 -10.20 18.85 7.03
C ILE A 6 -10.17 17.39 7.47
N PRO A 7 -11.32 16.70 7.56
CA PRO A 7 -11.30 15.28 7.85
C PRO A 7 -10.45 14.60 6.78
N VAL A 8 -9.45 13.85 7.20
CA VAL A 8 -8.64 13.04 6.29
C VAL A 8 -9.55 11.94 5.78
N ASP A 9 -9.74 11.91 4.46
CA ASP A 9 -10.42 10.78 3.83
C ASP A 9 -9.50 9.56 3.90
N ARG A 10 -9.90 8.57 4.71
CA ARG A 10 -9.11 7.35 4.98
C ARG A 10 -9.31 6.27 3.93
N THR A 11 -10.15 6.54 2.93
CA THR A 11 -10.45 5.62 1.84
C THR A 11 -9.76 6.02 0.55
N ALA A 12 -9.30 7.27 0.47
CA ALA A 12 -8.62 7.81 -0.68
C ALA A 12 -7.23 7.19 -0.82
N PRO A 13 -6.82 6.81 -2.04
CA PRO A 13 -5.46 6.41 -2.27
C PRO A 13 -4.49 7.59 -2.10
N PRO A 14 -3.18 7.32 -1.95
CA PRO A 14 -2.15 8.35 -1.84
C PRO A 14 -2.22 9.36 -3.01
N ALA A 15 -2.21 10.66 -2.70
CA ALA A 15 -2.26 11.72 -3.69
C ALA A 15 -1.17 11.55 -4.77
N ALA A 16 -1.47 11.84 -6.04
CA ALA A 16 -0.56 11.65 -7.18
C ALA A 16 0.80 12.37 -7.07
N SER A 17 0.89 13.38 -6.20
CA SER A 17 2.11 14.11 -5.86
C SER A 17 3.10 13.27 -5.04
N ILE A 18 2.61 12.28 -4.26
CA ILE A 18 3.44 11.34 -3.50
C ILE A 18 4.11 10.39 -4.49
N LYS A 19 5.44 10.35 -4.54
CA LYS A 19 6.17 9.46 -5.46
C LYS A 19 6.69 8.26 -4.69
N GLY A 20 6.86 7.14 -5.38
CA GLY A 20 7.40 5.91 -4.81
C GLY A 20 6.55 4.69 -5.13
N VAL A 21 7.18 3.53 -5.02
CA VAL A 21 6.62 2.22 -5.33
C VAL A 21 5.40 1.93 -4.48
N ALA A 22 5.52 2.15 -3.17
CA ALA A 22 4.45 1.95 -2.21
C ALA A 22 3.20 2.78 -2.56
N ALA A 23 3.40 4.06 -2.91
CA ALA A 23 2.30 4.94 -3.33
C ALA A 23 1.64 4.48 -4.64
N ASP A 24 2.40 3.99 -5.62
CA ASP A 24 1.85 3.49 -6.88
C ASP A 24 1.05 2.20 -6.69
N ILE A 25 1.53 1.27 -5.85
CA ILE A 25 0.81 0.03 -5.53
C ILE A 25 -0.48 0.34 -4.76
N LEU A 26 -0.42 1.21 -3.76
CA LEU A 26 -1.61 1.61 -3.00
C LEU A 26 -2.67 2.24 -3.90
N ARG A 27 -2.29 3.08 -4.86
CA ARG A 27 -3.25 3.63 -5.84
C ARG A 27 -3.92 2.54 -6.66
N ASP A 28 -3.14 1.59 -7.16
CA ASP A 28 -3.65 0.50 -8.00
C ASP A 28 -4.57 -0.44 -7.20
N VAL A 29 -4.15 -0.84 -6.00
CA VAL A 29 -4.93 -1.73 -5.12
C VAL A 29 -6.21 -1.05 -4.65
N VAL A 30 -6.13 0.15 -4.09
CA VAL A 30 -7.30 0.88 -3.55
C VAL A 30 -8.32 1.19 -4.65
N ALA A 31 -7.86 1.51 -5.87
CA ALA A 31 -8.76 1.74 -7.01
C ALA A 31 -9.57 0.50 -7.42
N ARG A 32 -9.10 -0.71 -7.05
CA ARG A 32 -9.79 -1.98 -7.31
C ARG A 32 -10.72 -2.41 -6.17
N ILE A 33 -10.66 -1.78 -5.00
CA ILE A 33 -11.50 -2.12 -3.85
C ILE A 33 -12.85 -1.39 -3.96
N ASP A 34 -13.93 -2.16 -4.00
CA ASP A 34 -15.29 -1.61 -4.14
C ASP A 34 -15.89 -1.03 -2.85
N ASN A 35 -15.47 -1.50 -1.67
CA ASN A 35 -16.06 -1.10 -0.38
C ASN A 35 -15.09 -0.30 0.50
N ASP A 36 -15.64 0.63 1.28
CA ASP A 36 -14.83 1.58 2.03
C ASP A 36 -14.15 0.95 3.27
N ASP A 37 -14.76 -0.06 3.90
CA ASP A 37 -14.15 -0.80 5.02
C ASP A 37 -12.82 -1.48 4.61
N ASP A 38 -12.80 -2.16 3.46
CA ASP A 38 -11.58 -2.81 2.94
C ASP A 38 -10.52 -1.75 2.56
N LYS A 39 -10.94 -0.58 2.04
CA LYS A 39 -10.01 0.53 1.76
C LYS A 39 -9.39 1.08 3.04
N GLU A 40 -10.20 1.33 4.08
CA GLU A 40 -9.70 1.79 5.38
C GLU A 40 -8.77 0.77 6.02
N ARG A 41 -9.04 -0.54 5.85
CA ARG A 41 -8.15 -1.62 6.33
C ARG A 41 -6.79 -1.54 5.66
N VAL A 42 -6.76 -1.45 4.33
CA VAL A 42 -5.50 -1.38 3.55
C VAL A 42 -4.75 -0.07 3.80
N LEU A 43 -5.46 1.04 3.98
CA LEU A 43 -4.88 2.37 4.19
C LEU A 43 -4.63 2.70 5.67
N SER A 44 -4.85 1.75 6.58
CA SER A 44 -4.71 1.95 8.02
C SER A 44 -3.31 2.46 8.39
N GLY A 45 -2.25 1.88 7.81
CA GLY A 45 -0.87 2.35 8.01
C GLY A 45 -0.63 3.77 7.49
N ALA A 46 -1.29 4.16 6.39
CA ALA A 46 -1.10 5.46 5.74
C ALA A 46 -1.75 6.62 6.50
N TYR A 47 -2.79 6.34 7.29
CA TYR A 47 -3.58 7.35 8.02
C TYR A 47 -3.69 7.10 9.52
N GLY A 48 -2.84 6.21 10.05
CA GLY A 48 -2.73 5.88 11.47
C GLY A 48 -2.11 7.00 12.32
N PRO A 49 -1.88 6.75 13.62
CA PRO A 49 -1.22 7.72 14.52
C PRO A 49 0.20 8.06 14.05
N GLU A 50 0.86 7.12 13.38
CA GLU A 50 2.16 7.27 12.72
C GLU A 50 1.98 6.93 11.24
N PRO A 51 1.64 7.91 10.38
CA PRO A 51 1.30 7.65 8.98
C PRO A 51 2.53 7.24 8.19
N SER A 52 2.49 6.03 7.63
CA SER A 52 3.55 5.44 6.81
C SER A 52 2.96 4.78 5.56
N ILE A 53 3.35 5.31 4.40
CA ILE A 53 2.96 4.78 3.08
C ILE A 53 3.62 3.41 2.86
N ASP A 54 4.83 3.25 3.38
CA ASP A 54 5.61 2.02 3.27
C ASP A 54 5.04 0.90 4.14
N ASP A 55 4.43 1.22 5.29
CA ASP A 55 3.69 0.21 6.07
C ASP A 55 2.39 -0.21 5.38
N ALA A 56 1.63 0.76 4.86
CA ALA A 56 0.36 0.48 4.20
C ALA A 56 0.51 -0.39 2.94
N VAL A 57 1.64 -0.33 2.23
CA VAL A 57 1.83 -1.20 1.06
C VAL A 57 1.91 -2.68 1.46
N TRP A 58 2.43 -3.03 2.64
CA TRP A 58 2.46 -4.42 3.09
C TRP A 58 1.06 -4.97 3.34
N ASP A 59 0.19 -4.18 3.98
CA ASP A 59 -1.24 -4.51 4.13
C ASP A 59 -1.95 -4.64 2.78
N ALA A 60 -1.60 -3.80 1.81
CA ALA A 60 -2.14 -3.88 0.45
C ALA A 60 -1.73 -5.17 -0.27
N LEU A 61 -0.47 -5.60 -0.13
CA LEU A 61 0.04 -6.82 -0.73
C LEU A 61 -0.60 -8.08 -0.10
N ASP A 62 -0.77 -8.09 1.22
CA ASP A 62 -1.53 -9.16 1.91
C ASP A 62 -2.98 -9.20 1.41
N TYR A 63 -3.63 -8.04 1.30
CA TYR A 63 -5.00 -7.96 0.81
C TYR A 63 -5.14 -8.50 -0.62
N VAL A 64 -4.24 -8.12 -1.53
CA VAL A 64 -4.20 -8.63 -2.91
C VAL A 64 -4.07 -10.16 -2.91
N ARG A 65 -3.19 -10.70 -2.08
CA ARG A 65 -3.00 -12.15 -1.92
C ARG A 65 -4.29 -12.82 -1.45
N VAL A 66 -4.92 -12.32 -0.39
CA VAL A 66 -6.16 -12.88 0.19
C VAL A 66 -7.30 -12.87 -0.84
N LYS A 67 -7.40 -11.83 -1.67
CA LYS A 67 -8.42 -11.73 -2.73
C LYS A 67 -8.05 -12.49 -4.01
N GLY A 68 -6.83 -13.05 -4.10
CA GLY A 68 -6.35 -13.76 -5.28
C GLY A 68 -6.11 -12.87 -6.50
N TRP A 69 -5.84 -11.58 -6.28
CA TRP A 69 -5.62 -10.61 -7.35
C TRP A 69 -4.18 -10.68 -7.89
N LYS A 70 -4.01 -10.19 -9.12
CA LYS A 70 -2.69 -10.07 -9.76
C LYS A 70 -2.30 -8.61 -9.93
N LEU A 71 -1.04 -8.32 -9.61
CA LEU A 71 -0.37 -7.04 -9.78
C LEU A 71 0.57 -7.10 -10.99
N ASP A 72 0.84 -5.93 -11.56
CA ASP A 72 1.78 -5.84 -12.67
C ASP A 72 3.20 -6.29 -12.26
N LYS A 73 3.87 -7.01 -13.15
CA LYS A 73 5.20 -7.58 -12.88
C LYS A 73 6.30 -6.56 -12.68
N SER A 74 6.11 -5.33 -13.17
CA SER A 74 7.04 -4.22 -12.94
C SER A 74 7.14 -3.82 -11.46
N TYR A 75 6.16 -4.17 -10.63
CA TYR A 75 6.21 -3.91 -9.19
C TYR A 75 7.14 -4.86 -8.42
N LYS A 76 7.36 -6.07 -8.93
CA LYS A 76 8.20 -7.08 -8.27
C LYS A 76 9.62 -6.61 -7.93
N PRO A 77 10.44 -6.12 -8.88
CA PRO A 77 11.80 -5.65 -8.55
C PRO A 77 11.76 -4.45 -7.60
N ARG A 78 10.75 -3.59 -7.74
CA ARG A 78 10.58 -2.38 -6.94
C ARG A 78 10.21 -2.67 -5.48
N ILE A 79 9.44 -3.73 -5.22
CA ILE A 79 9.13 -4.20 -3.86
C ILE A 79 10.36 -4.79 -3.19
N ILE A 80 11.22 -5.49 -3.94
CA ILE A 80 12.49 -6.01 -3.44
C ILE A 80 13.41 -4.85 -3.04
N GLU A 81 13.51 -3.81 -3.87
CA GLU A 81 14.25 -2.60 -3.54
C GLU A 81 13.68 -1.89 -2.29
N LEU A 82 12.35 -1.79 -2.19
CA LEU A 82 11.69 -1.18 -1.03
C LEU A 82 12.03 -1.94 0.26
N ALA A 83 11.87 -3.26 0.27
CA ALA A 83 12.20 -4.09 1.44
C ALA A 83 13.66 -3.92 1.89
N ALA A 84 14.59 -3.84 0.92
CA ALA A 84 16.01 -3.63 1.22
C ALA A 84 16.32 -2.26 1.86
N THR A 85 15.42 -1.27 1.74
CA THR A 85 15.58 0.05 2.35
C THR A 85 14.94 0.19 3.74
N LEU A 86 14.11 -0.77 4.15
CA LEU A 86 13.46 -0.76 5.45
C LEU A 86 14.38 -1.29 6.55
N ASP A 87 14.16 -0.81 7.78
CA ASP A 87 14.89 -1.27 8.98
C ASP A 87 14.68 -2.77 9.25
N TYR A 88 13.55 -3.32 8.79
CA TYR A 88 13.24 -4.77 8.83
C TYR A 88 13.98 -5.59 7.76
N GLY A 89 14.56 -4.96 6.73
CA GLY A 89 15.39 -5.63 5.72
C GLY A 89 14.69 -6.73 4.90
N GLU A 90 15.45 -7.74 4.49
CA GLU A 90 14.98 -8.86 3.66
C GLU A 90 13.88 -9.72 4.32
N ASP A 91 13.75 -9.70 5.66
CA ASP A 91 12.65 -10.36 6.39
C ASP A 91 11.27 -9.85 5.96
N ALA A 92 11.16 -8.59 5.51
CA ALA A 92 9.89 -8.06 5.01
C ALA A 92 9.39 -8.84 3.78
N LEU A 93 10.30 -9.41 2.98
CA LEU A 93 9.95 -10.21 1.79
C LEU A 93 9.42 -11.60 2.14
N GLU A 94 9.69 -12.13 3.33
CA GLU A 94 9.14 -13.43 3.76
C GLU A 94 7.61 -13.41 3.86
N TYR A 95 7.04 -12.22 4.06
CA TYR A 95 5.60 -12.01 4.14
C TYR A 95 4.96 -11.67 2.77
N VAL A 96 5.77 -11.56 1.71
CA VAL A 96 5.29 -11.23 0.36
C VAL A 96 5.14 -12.50 -0.47
N ASP A 97 3.91 -12.79 -0.87
CA ASP A 97 3.65 -13.85 -1.83
C ASP A 97 3.93 -13.36 -3.26
N PHE A 98 5.12 -13.64 -3.78
CA PHE A 98 5.52 -13.20 -5.13
C PHE A 98 4.66 -13.79 -6.26
N SER A 99 3.79 -14.76 -5.99
CA SER A 99 2.85 -15.25 -7.01
C SER A 99 1.80 -14.22 -7.37
N ILE A 100 1.60 -13.17 -6.56
CA ILE A 100 0.65 -12.09 -6.86
C ILE A 100 1.10 -11.23 -8.04
N PHE A 101 2.36 -11.26 -8.45
CA PHE A 101 2.83 -10.53 -9.63
C PHE A 101 2.62 -11.38 -10.89
N ASP A 102 2.12 -10.76 -11.96
CA ASP A 102 1.97 -11.38 -13.29
C ASP A 102 3.36 -11.83 -13.83
N ASP A 103 3.44 -12.85 -14.68
CA ASP A 103 4.72 -13.41 -15.18
C ASP A 103 5.16 -12.82 -16.55
#